data_AF-A0A963FY40-F1
#
_entry.id   AF-A0A963FY40-F1
#
_cell.length_a   1.000
_cell.length_b   1.000
_cell.length_c   1.000
_cell.angle_alpha   90.00
_cell.angle_beta   90.00
_cell.angle_gamma   90.00
#
_symmetry.space_group_name_H-M   'P 1'
#
loop_
_entity.id
_entity.type
_entity.pdbx_description
1 polymer ?
#
loop_
_entity_poly.entity_id
_entity_poly.type
_entity_poly.pdbx_seq_one_letter_code
_entity_poly.pdbx_strand_id
1 'polypeptide(L)'
;GLETLDLTEDEMAKLHVRHMVGGHAPVDNELVYRFEFPERPGALMKFLDSMSAHWNISLFHYRNHGGDIGRVLVGMQVPPRDKPAFRAFLKELGYANRDETGNPAYKMFLG
;
A
#
# COMPACT_ATOMS: atom_id res chain seq x y z
N GLY A 1 -18.46 -2.65 21.10
CA GLY A 1 -17.08 -2.22 20.82
C GLY A 1 -16.27 -3.45 20.47
N LEU A 2 -15.18 -3.29 19.73
CA LEU A 2 -14.24 -4.38 19.47
C LEU A 2 -13.34 -4.57 20.70
N GLU A 3 -13.06 -5.82 21.06
CA GLU A 3 -12.10 -6.16 22.11
C GLU A 3 -10.68 -5.92 21.59
N THR A 4 -9.82 -5.30 22.40
CA THR A 4 -8.45 -4.94 22.00
C THR A 4 -7.45 -5.49 23.01
N LEU A 5 -6.30 -5.94 22.51
CA LEU A 5 -5.14 -6.33 23.32
C LEU A 5 -4.09 -5.22 23.24
N ASP A 6 -3.65 -4.73 24.40
CA ASP A 6 -2.58 -3.74 24.49
C ASP A 6 -1.21 -4.43 24.35
N LEU A 7 -0.45 -4.03 23.33
CA LEU A 7 0.89 -4.54 23.03
C LEU A 7 2.00 -3.52 23.36
N THR A 8 1.70 -2.49 24.15
CA THR A 8 2.64 -1.38 24.46
C THR A 8 3.96 -1.87 25.08
N GLU A 9 3.96 -2.99 25.80
CA GLU A 9 5.17 -3.57 26.43
C GLU A 9 5.67 -4.87 25.75
N ASP A 10 5.09 -5.26 24.61
CA ASP A 10 5.50 -6.48 23.90
C ASP A 10 6.71 -6.21 22.99
N GLU A 11 7.90 -6.57 23.46
CA GLU A 11 9.15 -6.42 22.70
C GLU A 11 9.18 -7.26 21.42
N MET A 12 8.51 -8.42 21.41
CA MET A 12 8.42 -9.26 20.22
C MET A 12 7.60 -8.55 19.13
N ALA A 13 6.52 -7.89 19.52
CA ALA A 13 5.71 -7.06 18.64
C ALA A 13 6.50 -5.84 18.11
N LYS A 14 7.21 -5.13 19.00
CA LYS A 14 7.99 -3.93 18.67
C LYS A 14 9.19 -4.22 17.76
N LEU A 15 9.95 -5.28 18.05
CA LEU A 15 11.22 -5.55 17.39
C LEU A 15 11.06 -6.42 16.14
N HIS A 16 10.08 -7.33 16.13
CA HIS A 16 9.96 -8.34 15.07
C HIS A 16 8.64 -8.23 14.31
N VAL A 17 7.49 -8.45 14.95
CA VAL A 17 6.21 -8.65 14.24
C VAL A 17 5.86 -7.45 13.38
N ARG A 18 6.06 -6.22 13.85
CA ARG A 18 5.76 -5.01 13.05
C ARG A 18 6.54 -4.90 11.73
N HIS A 19 7.62 -5.68 11.57
CA HIS A 19 8.42 -5.76 10.36
C HIS A 19 8.12 -7.02 9.53
N MET A 20 7.32 -7.93 10.07
CA MET A 20 6.92 -9.19 9.44
C MET A 20 5.45 -9.19 9.00
N VAL A 21 4.69 -8.13 9.30
CA VAL A 21 3.30 -7.98 8.85
C VAL A 21 3.24 -8.01 7.33
N GLY A 22 2.47 -8.96 6.80
CA GLY A 22 2.34 -9.24 5.37
C GLY A 22 2.50 -10.74 5.09
N GLY A 23 3.00 -11.05 3.90
CA GLY A 23 3.19 -12.43 3.41
C GLY A 23 2.31 -12.73 2.20
N HIS A 24 2.46 -13.94 1.68
CA HIS A 24 1.72 -14.43 0.51
C HIS A 24 0.23 -14.55 0.80
N ALA A 25 -0.59 -13.97 -0.06
CA ALA A 25 -2.04 -14.14 -0.05
C ALA A 25 -2.53 -14.51 -1.47
N PRO A 26 -3.54 -15.38 -1.62
CA PRO A 26 -4.13 -15.68 -2.92
C PRO A 26 -4.96 -14.48 -3.39
N VAL A 27 -4.35 -13.58 -4.15
CA VAL A 27 -4.97 -12.35 -4.65
C VAL A 27 -4.96 -12.36 -6.18
N ASP A 28 -6.14 -12.42 -6.78
CA ASP A 28 -6.26 -12.35 -8.23
C ASP A 28 -6.16 -10.92 -8.76
N ASN A 29 -5.54 -10.77 -9.94
CA ASN A 29 -5.44 -9.51 -10.68
C ASN A 29 -4.80 -8.36 -9.87
N GLU A 30 -3.86 -8.67 -8.99
CA GLU A 30 -3.16 -7.68 -8.21
C GLU A 30 -2.19 -6.86 -9.07
N LEU A 31 -2.28 -5.55 -8.93
CA LEU A 31 -1.31 -4.58 -9.42
C LEU A 31 -0.65 -3.91 -8.23
N VAL A 32 0.68 -3.89 -8.22
CA VAL A 32 1.47 -3.36 -7.12
C VAL A 32 2.14 -2.07 -7.55
N TYR A 33 1.86 -0.99 -6.83
CA TYR A 33 2.41 0.32 -7.12
C TYR A 33 3.07 0.92 -5.88
N ARG A 34 4.24 1.53 -6.09
CA ARG A 34 4.87 2.41 -5.11
C ARG A 34 4.53 3.85 -5.44
N PHE A 35 4.03 4.59 -4.47
CA PHE A 35 3.74 6.02 -4.55
C PHE A 35 4.67 6.81 -3.63
N GLU A 36 5.02 8.01 -4.09
CA GLU A 36 5.80 9.00 -3.35
C GLU A 36 5.02 10.32 -3.34
N PHE A 37 4.79 10.87 -2.15
CA PHE A 37 4.11 12.15 -2.00
C PHE A 37 4.76 12.99 -0.90
N PRO A 38 4.66 14.34 -1.01
CA PRO A 38 5.16 15.23 0.03
C PRO A 38 4.43 14.95 1.35
N GLU A 39 5.18 14.61 2.38
CA GLU A 39 4.65 14.32 3.70
C GLU A 39 4.10 15.62 4.32
N ARG A 40 2.79 15.63 4.58
CA ARG A 40 2.06 16.74 5.19
C ARG A 40 0.91 16.18 6.02
N PRO A 41 0.45 16.89 7.06
CA PRO A 41 -0.73 16.48 7.81
C PRO A 41 -1.90 16.15 6.88
N GLY A 42 -2.41 14.92 6.98
CA GLY A 42 -3.53 14.41 6.17
C GLY A 42 -3.18 13.96 4.75
N ALA A 43 -1.90 13.93 4.34
CA ALA A 43 -1.50 13.47 3.01
C ALA A 43 -1.91 12.02 2.74
N LEU A 44 -1.73 11.13 3.72
CA LEU A 44 -2.16 9.74 3.62
C LEU A 44 -3.67 9.60 3.44
N MET A 45 -4.47 10.37 4.19
CA MET A 45 -5.93 10.35 4.05
C MET A 45 -6.37 10.87 2.70
N LYS A 46 -5.80 11.98 2.22
CA LYS A 46 -6.06 12.49 0.86
C LYS A 46 -5.72 11.47 -0.22
N PHE A 47 -4.63 10.73 -0.04
CA PHE A 47 -4.25 9.66 -0.95
C PHE A 47 -5.29 8.52 -0.93
N LEU A 48 -5.73 8.07 0.24
CA LEU A 48 -6.78 7.06 0.37
C LEU A 48 -8.13 7.54 -0.18
N ASP A 49 -8.52 8.78 0.10
CA ASP A 49 -9.75 9.39 -0.41
C ASP A 49 -9.75 9.54 -1.93
N SER A 50 -8.56 9.74 -2.53
CA SER A 50 -8.40 9.79 -3.97
C SER A 50 -8.45 8.41 -4.63
N MET A 51 -8.14 7.34 -3.89
CA MET A 51 -8.29 5.99 -4.44
C MET A 51 -9.75 5.72 -4.73
N SER A 52 -10.03 5.31 -5.98
CA SER A 52 -11.38 4.95 -6.37
C SER A 52 -11.93 3.84 -5.46
N ALA A 53 -13.12 4.04 -4.92
CA ALA A 53 -13.85 3.03 -4.15
C ALA A 53 -14.20 1.75 -4.94
N HIS A 54 -13.82 1.68 -6.22
CA HIS A 54 -14.11 0.56 -7.12
C HIS A 54 -13.06 -0.57 -7.09
N TRP A 55 -11.87 -0.33 -6.52
CA TRP A 55 -10.82 -1.36 -6.45
C TRP A 55 -10.47 -1.69 -5.00
N ASN A 56 -10.39 -2.99 -4.70
CA ASN A 56 -9.99 -3.46 -3.38
C ASN A 56 -8.49 -3.24 -3.18
N ILE A 57 -8.11 -2.76 -2.00
CA ILE A 57 -6.72 -2.71 -1.55
C ILE A 57 -6.39 -4.07 -0.92
N SER A 58 -5.52 -4.84 -1.57
CA SER A 58 -5.03 -6.14 -1.08
C SER A 58 -3.78 -6.02 -0.20
N LEU A 59 -2.99 -4.96 -0.41
CA LEU A 59 -1.78 -4.67 0.34
C LEU A 59 -1.68 -3.17 0.59
N PHE A 60 -1.33 -2.79 1.81
CA PHE A 60 -1.02 -1.41 2.15
C PHE A 60 0.15 -1.34 3.12
N HIS A 61 1.28 -0.80 2.66
CA HIS A 61 2.47 -0.62 3.48
C HIS A 61 2.99 0.80 3.35
N TYR A 62 2.84 1.59 4.42
CA TYR A 62 3.32 2.96 4.51
C TYR A 62 4.61 3.01 5.33
N ARG A 63 5.58 3.77 4.84
CA ARG A 63 6.78 4.10 5.60
C ARG A 63 7.09 5.58 5.47
N ASN A 64 7.17 6.26 6.62
CA ASN A 64 7.75 7.58 6.69
C ASN A 64 9.28 7.44 6.72
N HIS A 65 9.97 8.03 5.74
CA HIS A 65 11.43 7.96 5.67
C HIS A 65 12.07 9.28 6.13
N GLY A 66 11.80 9.68 7.38
CA GLY A 66 12.58 10.69 8.11
C GLY A 66 12.78 12.04 7.42
N GLY A 67 11.92 12.38 6.46
CA GLY A 67 12.02 13.55 5.59
C GLY A 67 10.64 14.03 5.16
N ASP A 68 10.60 14.94 4.21
CA ASP A 68 9.37 15.53 3.67
C ASP A 68 8.69 14.67 2.59
N ILE A 69 9.05 13.38 2.48
CA ILE A 69 8.48 12.43 1.50
C ILE A 69 8.00 11.16 2.19
N GLY A 70 6.70 10.91 2.07
CA GLY A 70 6.06 9.65 2.43
C GLY A 70 6.13 8.66 1.27
N ARG A 71 6.35 7.37 1.59
CA ARG A 71 6.29 6.28 0.62
C ARG A 71 5.21 5.29 0.99
N VAL A 72 4.37 4.94 0.01
CA VAL A 72 3.35 3.90 0.16
C VAL A 72 3.57 2.84 -0.91
N LEU A 73 3.60 1.57 -0.51
CA LEU A 73 3.44 0.43 -1.40
C LEU A 73 2.00 -0.08 -1.28
N VAL A 74 1.30 -0.16 -2.41
CA VAL A 74 -0.12 -0.54 -2.45
C VAL A 74 -0.31 -1.67 -3.47
N GLY A 75 -1.00 -2.72 -3.06
CA GLY A 75 -1.56 -3.73 -3.94
C GLY A 75 -3.04 -3.43 -4.16
N MET A 76 -3.45 -3.37 -5.42
CA MET A 76 -4.85 -3.15 -5.82
C MET A 76 -5.33 -4.27 -6.73
N GLN A 77 -6.51 -4.80 -6.44
CA GLN A 77 -7.17 -5.77 -7.30
C GLN A 77 -7.87 -5.05 -8.45
N VAL A 78 -7.26 -5.09 -9.63
CA VAL A 78 -7.75 -4.39 -10.82
C VAL A 78 -8.05 -5.43 -11.91
N PRO A 79 -9.34 -5.77 -12.13
CA PRO A 79 -9.73 -6.68 -13.20
C PRO A 79 -9.15 -6.23 -14.55
N PRO A 80 -8.82 -7.16 -15.48
CA PRO A 80 -8.22 -6.81 -16.77
C PRO A 80 -9.00 -5.76 -17.56
N ARG A 81 -10.33 -5.79 -17.46
CA ARG A 81 -11.25 -4.81 -18.08
C ARG A 81 -11.10 -3.38 -17.55
N ASP A 82 -10.65 -3.21 -16.32
CA ASP A 82 -10.57 -1.92 -15.63
C ASP A 82 -9.17 -1.29 -15.73
N LYS A 83 -8.18 -2.03 -16.28
CA LYS A 83 -6.82 -1.51 -16.50
C LYS A 83 -6.76 -0.16 -17.23
N PRO A 84 -7.59 0.14 -18.25
CA PRO A 84 -7.61 1.47 -18.87
C PRO A 84 -8.06 2.57 -17.91
N ALA A 85 -9.11 2.33 -17.12
CA ALA A 85 -9.61 3.28 -16.12
C ALA A 85 -8.56 3.49 -15.01
N PHE A 86 -7.90 2.42 -14.58
CA PHE A 86 -6.82 2.48 -13.60
C PHE A 86 -5.63 3.34 -14.08
N ARG A 87 -5.23 3.21 -15.36
CA ARG A 87 -4.18 4.07 -15.93
C ARG A 87 -4.60 5.54 -16.01
N ALA A 88 -5.87 5.83 -16.26
CA ALA A 88 -6.38 7.20 -16.23
C ALA A 88 -6.34 7.77 -14.81
N PHE A 89 -6.78 6.99 -13.83
CA PHE A 89 -6.69 7.31 -12.40
C PHE A 89 -5.25 7.65 -11.97
N LEU A 90 -4.26 6.82 -12.32
CA LEU A 90 -2.86 7.09 -11.97
C LEU A 90 -2.34 8.42 -12.54
N LYS A 91 -2.85 8.86 -13.70
CA LYS A 91 -2.49 10.15 -14.30
C LYS A 91 -3.15 11.31 -13.56
N GLU A 92 -4.41 11.15 -13.16
CA GLU A 92 -5.18 12.17 -12.44
C GLU A 92 -4.65 12.38 -11.02
N LEU A 93 -4.23 11.29 -10.36
CA LEU A 93 -3.69 11.30 -8.99
C LEU A 93 -2.48 12.24 -8.84
N GLY A 94 -1.67 12.40 -9.89
CA GLY A 94 -0.57 13.37 -9.93
C GLY A 94 0.63 13.07 -9.02
N TYR A 95 0.62 11.96 -8.26
CA TYR A 95 1.76 11.52 -7.46
C TYR A 95 2.75 10.71 -8.28
N ALA A 96 4.04 10.86 -7.95
CA ALA A 96 5.08 10.03 -8.49
C ALA A 96 4.80 8.57 -8.12
N ASN A 97 4.72 7.71 -9.12
CA ASN A 97 4.40 6.30 -8.93
C ASN A 97 5.26 5.40 -9.80
N ARG A 98 5.43 4.17 -9.35
CA ARG A 98 6.17 3.12 -10.06
C ARG A 98 5.41 1.80 -9.97
N ASP A 99 5.25 1.14 -11.10
CA ASP A 99 4.75 -0.23 -11.17
C ASP A 99 5.83 -1.18 -10.63
N GLU A 100 5.50 -1.89 -9.56
CA GLU A 100 6.32 -2.89 -8.89
C GLU A 100 5.69 -4.30 -9.01
N THR A 101 4.63 -4.48 -9.82
CA THR A 101 3.94 -5.76 -10.02
C THR A 101 4.89 -6.85 -10.54
N GLY A 102 5.89 -6.44 -11.34
CA GLY A 102 6.93 -7.32 -11.86
C GLY A 102 8.13 -7.52 -10.94
N ASN A 103 8.18 -6.88 -9.76
CA ASN A 103 9.36 -6.85 -8.91
C ASN A 103 9.69 -8.26 -8.36
N PRO A 104 10.92 -8.78 -8.57
CA PRO A 104 11.28 -10.12 -8.10
C PRO A 104 11.24 -10.28 -6.58
N ALA A 105 11.60 -9.24 -5.82
CA ALA A 105 11.55 -9.29 -4.36
C ALA A 105 10.10 -9.35 -3.88
N TYR A 106 9.20 -8.60 -4.51
CA TYR A 106 7.77 -8.66 -4.19
C TYR A 106 7.22 -10.08 -4.40
N LYS A 107 7.43 -10.66 -5.59
CA LYS A 107 6.98 -12.02 -5.94
C LYS A 107 7.60 -13.14 -5.09
N MET A 108 8.75 -12.91 -4.48
CA MET A 108 9.38 -13.93 -3.65
C MET A 108 8.76 -13.99 -2.25
N PHE A 109 8.34 -12.84 -1.70
CA PHE A 109 7.98 -12.72 -0.30
C PHE A 109 6.50 -12.37 -0.05
N LEU A 110 5.80 -11.79 -1.02
CA LEU A 110 4.47 -11.18 -0.81
C LEU A 110 3.41 -11.56 -1.86
N GLY A 111 3.78 -11.88 -3.11
CA GLY A 111 2.84 -12.15 -4.20
C GLY A 111 3.16 -13.37 -5.04
#